data_AF-A0A933JWL7-F1
#
_entry.id   AF-A0A933JWL7-F1
#
_cell.length_a   1.000
_cell.length_b   1.000
_cell.length_c   1.000
_cell.angle_alpha   90.00
_cell.angle_beta   90.00
_cell.angle_gamma   90.00
#
_symmetry.space_group_name_H-M   'P 1'
#
loop_
_entity.id
_entity.type
_entity.pdbx_description
1 polymer ?
#
loop_
_entity_poly.entity_id
_entity_poly.type
_entity_poly.pdbx_seq_one_letter_code
_entity_poly.pdbx_strand_id
1 'polypeptide(L)'
;MRRRLGALPVIMGLGLSCGGDQTVDPPSDVPTGALSVAWTVVDPTGSLIDCREAGFGSVEVAIGGEPRVVGCDESPQRFERLLPERYPVFARLQIEGVEVLEERTNATVESGKETQVQLRFEFAGVASGLGSIRVRWVIEGDSPSRGCDLIGAQTMSLTSGPASRASFDASAPCVDGEAEVTELPPGVYEVIARLFDDRGSVVATNSIPTVVVEAEARAEPPTLDLFSPTFEGGSLLATWTANGTTAAAGCVALGGRSVRARVVQRLDTATSTSCATGRLLLPRLRPAGDLSVSLLVLGPVDPITLIEPVVTSTIVEHLQIEVGRTTTVSVDFRAAE
;
A
#
# COMPACT_ATOMS: atom_id res chain seq x y z
N MET A 1 34.75 -14.73 -40.40
CA MET A 1 33.72 -15.75 -40.67
C MET A 1 32.51 -15.05 -41.30
N ARG A 2 32.24 -15.30 -42.58
CA ARG A 2 31.14 -14.68 -43.36
C ARG A 2 29.88 -15.55 -43.24
N ARG A 3 28.78 -15.00 -42.70
CA ARG A 3 27.47 -15.66 -42.72
C ARG A 3 26.72 -15.27 -44.01
N ARG A 4 26.34 -16.30 -44.77
CA ARG A 4 25.51 -16.21 -45.98
C ARG A 4 24.05 -15.92 -45.58
N LEU A 5 23.45 -14.93 -46.24
CA LEU A 5 22.00 -14.74 -46.30
C LEU A 5 21.40 -15.85 -47.17
N GLY A 6 20.53 -16.67 -46.60
CA GLY A 6 19.72 -17.65 -47.34
C GLY A 6 18.45 -16.98 -47.82
N ALA A 7 18.25 -16.97 -49.15
CA ALA A 7 17.02 -16.58 -49.80
C ALA A 7 15.94 -17.65 -49.58
N LEU A 8 14.74 -17.24 -49.16
CA LEU A 8 13.56 -18.08 -49.12
C LEU A 8 12.86 -18.09 -50.49
N PRO A 9 12.29 -19.24 -50.92
CA PRO A 9 11.57 -19.33 -52.18
C PRO A 9 10.19 -18.68 -52.06
N VAL A 10 9.85 -17.88 -53.08
CA VAL A 10 8.50 -17.37 -53.34
C VAL A 10 7.66 -18.55 -53.86
N ILE A 11 6.72 -19.03 -53.05
CA ILE A 11 5.70 -19.98 -53.49
C ILE A 11 4.51 -19.15 -53.97
N MET A 12 4.39 -18.98 -55.30
CA MET A 12 3.13 -18.61 -55.93
C MET A 12 2.28 -19.87 -56.08
N GLY A 13 1.12 -19.90 -55.43
CA GLY A 13 0.22 -21.05 -55.47
C GLY A 13 -1.21 -20.68 -55.14
N LEU A 14 -1.99 -20.50 -56.21
CA LEU A 14 -3.40 -20.83 -56.38
C LEU A 14 -4.45 -20.11 -55.51
N GLY A 15 -5.23 -19.27 -56.19
CA GLY A 15 -6.44 -18.67 -55.68
C GLY A 15 -7.47 -19.73 -55.29
N LEU A 16 -7.78 -19.76 -54.00
CA LEU A 16 -9.03 -20.29 -53.47
C LEU A 16 -9.93 -19.08 -53.17
N SER A 17 -11.00 -19.00 -53.95
CA SER A 17 -12.14 -18.13 -53.67
C SER A 17 -12.79 -18.62 -52.38
N CYS A 18 -12.44 -18.00 -51.25
CA CYS A 18 -13.20 -18.10 -50.01
C CYS A 18 -14.41 -17.16 -50.12
N GLY A 19 -15.43 -17.63 -50.83
CA GLY A 19 -16.76 -17.05 -50.76
C GLY A 19 -17.42 -17.40 -49.43
N GLY A 20 -18.14 -16.43 -48.87
CA GLY A 20 -19.03 -16.61 -47.74
C GLY A 20 -18.43 -16.14 -46.43
N ASP A 21 -18.64 -14.85 -46.14
CA ASP A 21 -18.69 -14.32 -44.78
C ASP A 21 -19.90 -14.98 -44.07
N GLN A 22 -19.79 -16.27 -43.75
CA GLN A 22 -20.70 -16.92 -42.82
C GLN A 22 -20.23 -16.50 -41.44
N THR A 23 -20.80 -15.42 -40.93
CA THR A 23 -20.95 -15.23 -39.50
C THR A 23 -21.69 -16.46 -38.98
N VAL A 24 -20.94 -17.49 -38.58
CA VAL A 24 -21.49 -18.62 -37.84
C VAL A 24 -21.99 -18.00 -36.54
N ASP A 25 -23.31 -17.76 -36.48
CA ASP A 25 -23.94 -17.32 -35.24
C ASP A 25 -23.52 -18.32 -34.16
N PRO A 26 -22.89 -17.84 -33.06
CA PRO A 26 -22.50 -18.74 -31.98
C PRO A 26 -23.74 -19.48 -31.50
N PRO A 27 -23.64 -20.80 -31.22
CA PRO A 27 -24.80 -21.60 -30.82
C PRO A 27 -25.53 -20.92 -29.66
N SER A 28 -26.77 -20.47 -29.91
CA SER A 28 -27.54 -19.60 -29.02
C SER A 28 -27.97 -20.25 -27.70
N ASP A 29 -27.71 -21.54 -27.49
CA ASP A 29 -28.25 -22.32 -26.38
C ASP A 29 -27.16 -22.95 -25.52
N VAL A 30 -26.16 -22.16 -25.09
CA VAL A 30 -25.34 -22.63 -23.97
C VAL A 30 -26.22 -22.59 -22.71
N PRO A 31 -26.46 -23.73 -22.03
CA PRO A 31 -27.28 -23.75 -20.83
C PRO A 31 -26.66 -22.85 -19.75
N THR A 32 -27.40 -21.83 -19.31
CA THR A 32 -26.97 -20.91 -18.26
C THR A 32 -27.82 -21.02 -17.01
N GLY A 33 -27.25 -20.66 -15.85
CA GLY A 33 -27.97 -20.46 -14.59
C GLY A 33 -27.92 -18.99 -14.13
N ALA A 34 -28.38 -18.77 -12.89
CA ALA A 34 -28.31 -17.49 -12.20
C ALA A 34 -27.77 -17.66 -10.77
N LEU A 35 -27.21 -16.60 -10.21
CA LEU A 35 -26.71 -16.53 -8.83
C LEU A 35 -27.28 -15.28 -8.16
N SER A 36 -27.85 -15.44 -6.98
CA SER A 36 -28.38 -14.36 -6.16
C SER A 36 -27.61 -14.29 -4.85
N VAL A 37 -26.98 -13.15 -4.57
CA VAL A 37 -26.14 -12.92 -3.40
C VAL A 37 -26.87 -11.97 -2.46
N ALA A 38 -27.29 -12.50 -1.33
CA ALA A 38 -27.86 -11.75 -0.22
C ALA A 38 -26.81 -11.55 0.88
N TRP A 39 -26.93 -10.46 1.63
CA TRP A 39 -26.13 -10.23 2.83
C TRP A 39 -27.00 -9.78 3.99
N THR A 40 -26.54 -10.08 5.20
CA THR A 40 -27.08 -9.54 6.45
C THR A 40 -25.94 -9.07 7.35
N VAL A 41 -26.20 -8.03 8.12
CA VAL A 41 -25.32 -7.59 9.21
C VAL A 41 -25.94 -8.07 10.52
N VAL A 42 -25.14 -8.68 11.38
CA VAL A 42 -25.56 -9.11 12.71
C VAL A 42 -24.65 -8.53 13.77
N ASP A 43 -25.18 -8.35 14.98
CA ASP A 43 -24.36 -8.09 16.15
C ASP A 43 -23.71 -9.40 16.67
N PRO A 44 -22.81 -9.33 17.66
CA PRO A 44 -22.20 -10.52 18.27
C PRO A 44 -23.19 -11.44 18.99
N THR A 45 -24.41 -10.95 19.30
CA THR A 45 -25.51 -11.76 19.84
C THR A 45 -26.27 -12.51 18.74
N GLY A 46 -26.01 -12.17 17.49
CA GLY A 46 -26.67 -12.70 16.31
C GLY A 46 -27.95 -11.95 15.90
N SER A 47 -28.26 -10.84 16.54
CA SER A 47 -29.41 -10.00 16.19
C SER A 47 -29.14 -9.27 14.89
N LEU A 48 -30.14 -9.17 14.02
CA LEU A 48 -30.02 -8.46 12.74
C LEU A 48 -29.87 -6.96 13.00
N ILE A 49 -28.91 -6.35 12.31
CA ILE A 49 -28.68 -4.91 12.31
C ILE A 49 -28.97 -4.40 10.90
N ASP A 50 -29.68 -3.27 10.79
CA ASP A 50 -29.77 -2.59 9.51
C ASP A 50 -28.38 -2.10 9.06
N CYS A 51 -28.04 -2.35 7.81
CA CYS A 51 -26.73 -2.04 7.24
C CYS A 51 -26.40 -0.53 7.34
N ARG A 52 -27.39 0.37 7.21
CA ARG A 52 -27.20 1.81 7.38
C ARG A 52 -27.14 2.21 8.85
N GLU A 53 -27.91 1.55 9.72
CA GLU A 53 -27.81 1.76 11.17
C GLU A 53 -26.41 1.44 11.70
N ALA A 54 -25.81 0.36 11.18
CA ALA A 54 -24.42 -0.02 11.43
C ALA A 54 -23.38 0.96 10.82
N GLY A 55 -23.83 1.95 10.05
CA GLY A 55 -22.98 3.01 9.48
C GLY A 55 -22.42 2.72 8.10
N PHE A 56 -22.76 1.58 7.47
CA PHE A 56 -22.32 1.26 6.12
C PHE A 56 -23.09 2.07 5.07
N GLY A 57 -22.36 2.58 4.08
CA GLY A 57 -22.92 3.36 2.98
C GLY A 57 -23.23 2.52 1.75
N SER A 58 -22.43 1.49 1.50
CA SER A 58 -22.54 0.63 0.31
C SER A 58 -21.99 -0.78 0.57
N VAL A 59 -22.36 -1.69 -0.32
CA VAL A 59 -21.81 -3.05 -0.39
C VAL A 59 -21.20 -3.24 -1.77
N GLU A 60 -19.93 -3.62 -1.81
CA GLU A 60 -19.26 -4.02 -3.04
C GLU A 60 -19.37 -5.55 -3.17
N VAL A 61 -20.06 -6.05 -4.18
CA VAL A 61 -20.29 -7.48 -4.41
C VAL A 61 -19.70 -7.92 -5.75
N ALA A 62 -19.06 -9.09 -5.78
CA ALA A 62 -18.56 -9.68 -7.03
C ALA A 62 -18.66 -11.21 -7.04
N ILE A 63 -18.76 -11.77 -8.25
CA ILE A 63 -18.83 -13.20 -8.52
C ILE A 63 -17.78 -13.62 -9.55
N GLY A 64 -16.52 -13.24 -9.29
CA GLY A 64 -15.47 -13.27 -10.30
C GLY A 64 -15.63 -12.13 -11.32
N GLY A 65 -14.56 -11.36 -11.56
CA GLY A 65 -14.59 -10.19 -12.45
C GLY A 65 -14.71 -8.86 -11.70
N GLU A 66 -15.24 -7.85 -12.40
CA GLU A 66 -15.35 -6.47 -11.88
C GLU A 66 -16.46 -6.37 -10.80
N PRO A 67 -16.15 -5.84 -9.61
CA PRO A 67 -17.13 -5.70 -8.54
C PRO A 67 -18.23 -4.67 -8.85
N ARG A 68 -19.40 -4.87 -8.25
CA ARG A 68 -20.53 -3.91 -8.29
C ARG A 68 -20.70 -3.27 -6.93
N VAL A 69 -20.66 -1.94 -6.87
CA VAL A 69 -20.99 -1.18 -5.66
C VAL A 69 -22.48 -0.86 -5.67
N VAL A 70 -23.20 -1.29 -4.63
CA VAL A 70 -24.66 -1.14 -4.49
C VAL A 70 -25.03 -0.60 -3.12
N GLY A 71 -26.23 -0.02 -2.98
CA GLY A 71 -26.74 0.43 -1.68
C GLY A 71 -27.01 -0.73 -0.71
N CYS A 72 -26.98 -0.44 0.59
CA CYS A 72 -27.30 -1.39 1.67
C CYS A 72 -28.69 -2.06 1.51
N ASP A 73 -29.66 -1.36 0.92
CA ASP A 73 -31.04 -1.78 0.69
C ASP A 73 -31.24 -2.57 -0.61
N GLU A 74 -30.20 -2.71 -1.43
CA GLU A 74 -30.27 -3.43 -2.71
C GLU A 74 -29.94 -4.93 -2.58
N SER A 75 -30.05 -5.51 -1.38
CA SER A 75 -29.94 -6.95 -1.14
C SER A 75 -31.26 -7.66 -1.48
N PRO A 76 -31.27 -8.76 -2.25
CA PRO A 76 -30.13 -9.46 -2.85
C PRO A 76 -29.73 -8.93 -4.24
N GLN A 77 -28.48 -9.17 -4.63
CA GLN A 77 -27.94 -8.86 -5.96
C GLN A 77 -27.94 -10.08 -6.87
N ARG A 78 -28.55 -9.93 -8.05
CA ARG A 78 -28.74 -11.01 -9.02
C ARG A 78 -27.74 -10.92 -10.17
N PHE A 79 -27.14 -12.05 -10.50
CA PHE A 79 -26.23 -12.26 -11.61
C PHE A 79 -26.79 -13.35 -12.52
N GLU A 80 -27.01 -13.02 -13.79
CA GLU A 80 -27.66 -13.91 -14.76
C GLU A 80 -26.69 -14.40 -15.82
N ARG A 81 -27.13 -15.41 -16.58
CA ARG A 81 -26.42 -15.97 -17.73
C ARG A 81 -25.04 -16.54 -17.37
N LEU A 82 -24.93 -17.10 -16.18
CA LEU A 82 -23.70 -17.73 -15.69
C LEU A 82 -23.59 -19.15 -16.23
N LEU A 83 -22.39 -19.54 -16.65
CA LEU A 83 -22.11 -20.93 -17.00
C LEU A 83 -22.22 -21.83 -15.76
N PRO A 84 -22.65 -23.09 -15.88
CA PRO A 84 -22.70 -24.02 -14.77
C PRO A 84 -21.28 -24.35 -14.25
N GLU A 85 -20.80 -23.59 -13.27
CA GLU A 85 -19.46 -23.70 -12.69
C GLU A 85 -19.47 -23.22 -11.22
N ARG A 86 -18.34 -23.35 -10.54
CA ARG A 86 -18.09 -22.79 -9.22
C ARG A 86 -17.53 -21.36 -9.34
N TYR A 87 -18.22 -20.40 -8.74
CA TYR A 87 -17.84 -18.99 -8.72
C TYR A 87 -17.34 -18.60 -7.32
N PRO A 88 -16.19 -17.92 -7.18
CA PRO A 88 -15.85 -17.24 -5.95
C PRO A 88 -16.80 -16.05 -5.78
N VAL A 89 -17.40 -15.94 -4.61
CA VAL A 89 -18.31 -14.85 -4.25
C VAL A 89 -17.68 -14.09 -3.11
N PHE A 90 -17.63 -12.76 -3.21
CA PHE A 90 -17.30 -11.93 -2.07
C PHE A 90 -18.23 -10.73 -2.00
N ALA A 91 -18.41 -10.23 -0.78
CA ALA A 91 -18.99 -8.93 -0.55
C ALA A 91 -18.17 -8.16 0.47
N ARG A 92 -18.08 -6.85 0.29
CA ARG A 92 -17.40 -5.93 1.18
C ARG A 92 -18.36 -4.87 1.65
N LEU A 93 -18.49 -4.70 2.95
CA LEU A 93 -19.20 -3.56 3.51
C LEU A 93 -18.28 -2.35 3.49
N GLN A 94 -18.77 -1.24 2.97
CA GLN A 94 -18.01 -0.01 2.79
C GLN A 94 -18.64 1.16 3.53
N ILE A 95 -17.79 2.05 4.02
CA ILE A 95 -18.16 3.36 4.57
C ILE A 95 -17.45 4.41 3.71
N GLU A 96 -18.22 5.25 3.02
CA GLU A 96 -17.69 6.25 2.08
C GLU A 96 -16.69 5.67 1.05
N GLY A 97 -16.88 4.41 0.64
CA GLY A 97 -16.00 3.72 -0.31
C GLY A 97 -14.76 3.06 0.30
N VAL A 98 -14.55 3.16 1.62
CA VAL A 98 -13.49 2.44 2.34
C VAL A 98 -14.02 1.08 2.78
N GLU A 99 -13.30 0.00 2.45
CA GLU A 99 -13.61 -1.37 2.86
C GLU A 99 -13.44 -1.53 4.38
N VAL A 100 -14.47 -2.03 5.06
CA VAL A 100 -14.46 -2.24 6.51
C VAL A 100 -14.49 -3.73 6.87
N LEU A 101 -15.36 -4.49 6.21
CA LEU A 101 -15.53 -5.92 6.43
C LEU A 101 -15.62 -6.62 5.08
N GLU A 102 -15.00 -7.78 4.97
CA GLU A 102 -15.04 -8.62 3.77
C GLU A 102 -15.47 -10.03 4.13
N GLU A 103 -16.44 -10.56 3.39
CA GLU A 103 -16.85 -11.95 3.49
C GLU A 103 -16.66 -12.65 2.15
N ARG A 104 -16.14 -13.88 2.19
CA ARG A 104 -15.84 -14.69 1.00
C ARG A 104 -16.46 -16.06 1.11
N THR A 105 -17.05 -16.54 0.01
CA THR A 105 -17.53 -17.90 -0.12
C THR A 105 -17.40 -18.39 -1.57
N ASN A 106 -17.90 -19.59 -1.85
CA ASN A 106 -18.04 -20.08 -3.21
C ASN A 106 -19.47 -20.54 -3.45
N ALA A 107 -19.96 -20.30 -4.66
CA ALA A 107 -21.26 -20.75 -5.12
C ALA A 107 -21.12 -21.67 -6.32
N THR A 108 -21.88 -22.75 -6.37
CA THR A 108 -21.97 -23.59 -7.58
C THR A 108 -23.25 -23.23 -8.31
N VAL A 109 -23.13 -22.79 -9.56
CA VAL A 109 -24.27 -22.49 -10.43
C VAL A 109 -24.64 -23.73 -11.23
N GLU A 110 -25.94 -24.03 -11.30
CA GLU A 110 -26.48 -25.11 -12.13
C GLU A 110 -27.29 -24.53 -13.29
N SER A 111 -27.28 -25.23 -14.43
CA SER A 111 -28.06 -24.84 -15.61
C SER A 111 -29.55 -24.73 -15.30
N GLY A 112 -30.19 -23.62 -15.71
CA GLY A 112 -31.62 -23.40 -15.58
C GLY A 112 -32.11 -23.20 -14.15
N LYS A 113 -31.20 -23.05 -13.18
CA LYS A 113 -31.52 -22.81 -11.76
C LYS A 113 -30.92 -21.51 -11.28
N GLU A 114 -31.53 -20.96 -10.23
CA GLU A 114 -30.99 -19.86 -9.44
C GLU A 114 -30.36 -20.42 -8.17
N THR A 115 -29.06 -20.20 -8.00
CA THR A 115 -28.34 -20.49 -6.76
C THR A 115 -28.43 -19.28 -5.84
N GLN A 116 -28.76 -19.48 -4.56
CA GLN A 116 -28.77 -18.41 -3.56
C GLN A 116 -27.59 -18.54 -2.61
N VAL A 117 -26.92 -17.43 -2.33
CA VAL A 117 -25.84 -17.30 -1.34
C VAL A 117 -26.25 -16.28 -0.31
N GLN A 118 -26.13 -16.64 0.96
CA GLN A 118 -26.31 -15.72 2.09
C GLN A 118 -24.95 -15.47 2.73
N LEU A 119 -24.49 -14.23 2.66
CA LEU A 119 -23.34 -13.74 3.41
C LEU A 119 -23.82 -13.15 4.74
N ARG A 120 -23.01 -13.30 5.78
CA ARG A 120 -23.32 -12.81 7.13
C ARG A 120 -22.10 -12.06 7.65
N PHE A 121 -22.27 -10.77 7.89
CA PHE A 121 -21.26 -9.92 8.49
C PHE A 121 -21.52 -9.77 9.98
N GLU A 122 -20.54 -10.10 10.81
CA GLU A 122 -20.60 -9.83 12.25
C GLU A 122 -20.01 -8.45 12.55
N PHE A 123 -20.79 -7.59 13.21
CA PHE A 123 -20.44 -6.22 13.51
C PHE A 123 -20.82 -5.86 14.94
N ALA A 124 -19.82 -5.63 15.80
CA ALA A 124 -20.01 -5.27 17.20
C ALA A 124 -20.52 -3.83 17.44
N GLY A 125 -20.59 -3.00 16.41
CA GLY A 125 -20.74 -1.54 16.52
C GLY A 125 -22.16 -0.98 16.73
N VAL A 126 -23.12 -1.74 17.25
CA VAL A 126 -24.46 -1.20 17.65
C VAL A 126 -24.85 -1.50 19.09
N ALA A 127 -23.97 -2.10 19.88
CA ALA A 127 -24.24 -2.27 21.30
C ALA A 127 -24.42 -0.89 21.97
N SER A 128 -25.41 -0.77 22.85
CA SER A 128 -25.63 0.45 23.63
C SER A 128 -24.50 0.61 24.64
N GLY A 129 -23.61 1.57 24.42
CA GLY A 129 -22.47 1.84 25.29
C GLY A 129 -21.45 2.70 24.55
N LEU A 130 -20.68 3.51 25.27
CA LEU A 130 -19.64 4.34 24.65
C LEU A 130 -18.30 3.61 24.74
N GLY A 131 -17.54 3.65 23.65
CA GLY A 131 -16.16 3.16 23.60
C GLY A 131 -15.13 4.29 23.70
N SER A 132 -13.87 3.94 23.49
CA SER A 132 -12.77 4.90 23.34
C SER A 132 -11.78 4.48 22.26
N ILE A 133 -11.02 5.44 21.72
CA ILE A 133 -9.87 5.19 20.85
C ILE A 133 -8.63 5.70 21.58
N ARG A 134 -7.60 4.85 21.72
CA ARG A 134 -6.28 5.26 22.18
C ARG A 134 -5.31 5.29 21.00
N VAL A 135 -4.91 6.48 20.59
CA VAL A 135 -3.94 6.65 19.51
C VAL A 135 -2.56 6.81 20.12
N ARG A 136 -1.61 5.98 19.67
CA ARG A 136 -0.19 6.14 19.97
C ARG A 136 0.52 6.67 18.75
N TRP A 137 1.56 7.46 18.95
CA TRP A 137 2.40 7.95 17.87
C TRP A 137 3.89 7.88 18.19
N VAL A 138 4.65 7.86 17.11
CA VAL A 138 6.08 8.13 17.04
C VAL A 138 6.31 9.17 15.97
N ILE A 139 7.42 9.89 16.06
CA ILE A 139 7.78 10.88 15.06
C ILE A 139 9.03 10.38 14.43
N GLU A 140 8.94 10.06 13.15
CA GLU A 140 10.08 9.58 12.42
C GLU A 140 10.70 8.30 13.08
N GLY A 141 9.85 7.51 13.74
CA GLY A 141 10.17 6.30 14.52
C GLY A 141 11.04 6.53 15.75
N ASP A 142 11.35 7.78 16.07
CA ASP A 142 11.92 8.16 17.35
C ASP A 142 10.82 8.19 18.42
N SER A 143 11.24 8.12 19.69
CA SER A 143 10.33 8.34 20.80
C SER A 143 9.66 9.71 20.69
N PRO A 144 8.41 9.87 21.13
CA PRO A 144 7.68 11.14 21.10
C PRO A 144 8.53 12.32 21.61
N SER A 145 9.13 12.19 22.80
CA SER A 145 10.00 13.22 23.38
C SER A 145 11.09 13.72 22.41
N ARG A 146 11.94 12.82 21.92
CA ARG A 146 13.04 13.15 21.00
C ARG A 146 12.53 13.69 19.67
N GLY A 147 11.52 13.05 19.10
CA GLY A 147 10.99 13.44 17.80
C GLY A 147 10.32 14.81 17.82
N CYS A 148 9.56 15.12 18.87
CA CYS A 148 8.94 16.44 19.07
C CYS A 148 9.99 17.54 19.19
N ASP A 149 11.03 17.31 20.00
CA ASP A 149 12.16 18.24 20.17
C ASP A 149 12.87 18.53 18.84
N LEU A 150 13.07 17.49 18.01
CA LEU A 150 13.76 17.61 16.72
C LEU A 150 12.99 18.46 15.70
N ILE A 151 11.66 18.39 15.69
CA ILE A 151 10.83 19.13 14.71
C ILE A 151 10.16 20.38 15.30
N GLY A 152 10.44 20.70 16.56
CA GLY A 152 9.83 21.83 17.27
C GLY A 152 8.32 21.67 17.49
N ALA A 153 7.80 20.44 17.52
CA ALA A 153 6.38 20.18 17.73
C ALA A 153 6.03 20.25 19.22
N GLN A 154 4.89 20.87 19.55
CA GLN A 154 4.38 21.02 20.91
C GLN A 154 3.08 20.27 21.15
N THR A 155 2.19 20.25 20.16
CA THR A 155 0.82 19.74 20.33
C THR A 155 0.49 18.72 19.26
N MET A 156 -0.06 17.58 19.68
CA MET A 156 -0.77 16.64 18.83
C MET A 156 -2.26 16.98 18.84
N SER A 157 -2.88 17.11 17.67
CA SER A 157 -4.33 17.16 17.51
C SER A 157 -4.79 15.90 16.76
N LEU A 158 -5.84 15.27 17.29
CA LEU A 158 -6.53 14.13 16.71
C LEU A 158 -7.95 14.57 16.39
N THR A 159 -8.33 14.44 15.12
CA THR A 159 -9.66 14.80 14.64
C THR A 159 -10.26 13.64 13.86
N SER A 160 -11.58 13.51 13.90
CA SER A 160 -12.30 12.57 13.03
C SER A 160 -12.22 12.99 11.57
N GLY A 161 -11.98 12.05 10.66
CA GLY A 161 -12.13 12.25 9.22
C GLY A 161 -13.58 12.13 8.73
N PRO A 162 -13.87 12.51 7.46
CA PRO A 162 -15.22 12.51 6.90
C PRO A 162 -15.96 11.17 7.01
N ALA A 163 -15.23 10.06 6.89
CA ALA A 163 -15.77 8.71 6.95
C ALA A 163 -16.12 8.23 8.38
N SER A 164 -15.95 9.09 9.38
CA SER A 164 -16.18 8.71 10.78
C SER A 164 -17.65 8.70 11.15
N ARG A 165 -18.07 7.74 11.97
CA ARG A 165 -19.43 7.64 12.52
C ARG A 165 -19.87 8.90 13.27
N ALA A 166 -18.95 9.55 13.98
CA ALA A 166 -19.19 10.79 14.70
C ALA A 166 -17.95 11.68 14.65
N SER A 167 -18.17 12.99 14.83
CA SER A 167 -17.07 13.95 14.92
C SER A 167 -16.41 13.91 16.29
N PHE A 168 -15.08 13.94 16.34
CA PHE A 168 -14.33 14.20 17.57
C PHE A 168 -13.14 15.12 17.31
N ASP A 169 -12.71 15.79 18.38
CA ASP A 169 -11.49 16.59 18.43
C ASP A 169 -10.85 16.38 19.80
N ALA A 170 -9.58 16.00 19.80
CA ALA A 170 -8.78 15.81 20.99
C ALA A 170 -7.38 16.37 20.77
N SER A 171 -6.75 16.83 21.84
CA SER A 171 -5.38 17.31 21.79
C SER A 171 -4.58 16.84 22.98
N ALA A 172 -3.29 16.59 22.78
CA ALA A 172 -2.35 16.25 23.83
C ALA A 172 -0.98 16.89 23.56
N PRO A 173 -0.16 17.13 24.59
CA PRO A 173 1.26 17.42 24.42
C PRO A 173 1.93 16.39 23.49
N CYS A 174 2.71 16.89 22.53
CA CYS A 174 3.40 16.05 21.55
C CYS A 174 4.26 14.96 22.23
N VAL A 175 4.91 15.33 23.33
CA VAL A 175 5.84 14.49 24.10
C VAL A 175 5.16 13.32 24.82
N ASP A 176 3.84 13.35 24.99
CA ASP A 176 3.10 12.28 25.69
C ASP A 176 3.08 10.99 24.87
N GLY A 177 3.12 11.09 23.53
CA GLY A 177 3.15 9.93 22.65
C GLY A 177 1.85 9.17 22.49
N GLU A 178 0.83 9.53 23.27
CA GLU A 178 -0.49 8.96 23.17
C GLU A 178 -1.58 9.92 23.63
N ALA A 179 -2.78 9.72 23.11
CA ALA A 179 -3.98 10.41 23.55
C ALA A 179 -5.18 9.46 23.43
N GLU A 180 -6.16 9.67 24.30
CA GLU A 180 -7.37 8.87 24.34
C GLU A 180 -8.59 9.75 24.07
N VAL A 181 -9.41 9.31 23.11
CA VAL A 181 -10.71 9.90 22.79
C VAL A 181 -11.77 9.00 23.39
N THR A 182 -12.47 9.48 24.41
CA THR A 182 -13.51 8.72 25.11
C THR A 182 -14.90 9.09 24.60
N GLU A 183 -15.93 8.39 25.09
CA GLU A 183 -17.33 8.72 24.83
C GLU A 183 -17.73 8.60 23.35
N LEU A 184 -17.07 7.70 22.61
CA LEU A 184 -17.36 7.48 21.20
C LEU A 184 -18.48 6.45 21.04
N PRO A 185 -19.53 6.74 20.25
CA PRO A 185 -20.44 5.71 19.80
C PRO A 185 -19.70 4.54 19.14
N PRO A 186 -20.17 3.31 19.26
CA PRO A 186 -19.59 2.20 18.53
C PRO A 186 -19.77 2.42 17.03
N GLY A 187 -18.76 2.03 16.25
CA GLY A 187 -18.71 2.35 14.83
C GLY A 187 -17.29 2.42 14.28
N VAL A 188 -17.18 2.92 13.06
CA VAL A 188 -15.90 3.10 12.37
C VAL A 188 -15.51 4.57 12.36
N TYR A 189 -14.23 4.81 12.56
CA TYR A 189 -13.63 6.14 12.62
C TYR A 189 -12.41 6.23 11.73
N GLU A 190 -12.28 7.35 11.02
CA GLU A 190 -11.01 7.80 10.45
C GLU A 190 -10.36 8.74 11.47
N VAL A 191 -9.09 8.51 11.81
CA VAL A 191 -8.35 9.39 12.72
C VAL A 191 -7.34 10.20 11.92
N ILE A 192 -7.51 11.52 11.90
CA ILE A 192 -6.55 12.47 11.30
C ILE A 192 -5.71 13.07 12.43
N ALA A 193 -4.41 12.85 12.38
CA ALA A 193 -3.46 13.39 13.35
C ALA A 193 -2.62 14.50 12.74
N ARG A 194 -2.47 15.61 13.47
CA ARG A 194 -1.68 16.77 13.08
C ARG A 194 -0.79 17.22 14.23
N LEU A 195 0.49 17.40 13.94
CA LEU A 195 1.45 18.01 14.86
C LEU A 195 1.56 19.50 14.60
N PHE A 196 1.50 20.29 15.67
CA PHE A 196 1.62 21.73 15.65
C PHE A 196 2.88 22.19 16.41
N ASP A 197 3.57 23.19 15.87
CA ASP A 197 4.66 23.89 16.56
C ASP A 197 4.16 24.92 17.59
N ASP A 198 5.09 25.64 18.21
CA ASP A 198 4.82 26.71 19.19
C ASP A 198 4.06 27.91 18.61
N ARG A 199 4.04 28.05 17.28
CA ARG A 199 3.33 29.11 16.55
C ARG A 199 1.96 28.64 16.06
N GLY A 200 1.58 27.38 16.32
CA GLY A 200 0.34 26.79 15.82
C GLY A 200 0.39 26.43 14.32
N SER A 201 1.58 26.30 13.74
CA SER A 201 1.76 25.82 12.36
C SER A 201 1.83 24.30 12.32
N VAL A 202 1.22 23.68 11.31
CA VAL A 202 1.28 22.22 11.14
C VAL A 202 2.66 21.81 10.62
N VAL A 203 3.36 20.96 11.36
CA VAL A 203 4.71 20.47 11.01
C VAL A 203 4.73 19.01 10.57
N ALA A 204 3.68 18.24 10.85
CA ALA A 204 3.49 16.88 10.32
C ALA A 204 2.00 16.50 10.33
N THR A 205 1.61 15.64 9.40
CA THR A 205 0.25 15.09 9.31
C THR A 205 0.33 13.62 8.93
N ASN A 206 -0.53 12.79 9.53
CA ASN A 206 -0.77 11.41 9.10
C ASN A 206 -2.20 11.01 9.51
N SER A 207 -2.71 9.89 9.00
CA SER A 207 -4.04 9.39 9.35
C SER A 207 -4.10 7.88 9.49
N ILE A 208 -5.09 7.42 10.26
CA ILE A 208 -5.47 6.01 10.37
C ILE A 208 -6.82 5.89 9.65
N PRO A 209 -6.89 5.23 8.48
CA PRO A 209 -8.07 5.26 7.63
C PRO A 209 -9.27 4.52 8.26
N THR A 210 -9.01 3.58 9.17
CA THR A 210 -10.06 2.74 9.75
C THR A 210 -9.69 2.36 11.18
N VAL A 211 -10.52 2.77 12.13
CA VAL A 211 -10.51 2.34 13.53
C VAL A 211 -11.92 1.89 13.89
N VAL A 212 -12.06 0.64 14.31
CA VAL A 212 -13.34 0.09 14.77
C VAL A 212 -13.43 0.27 16.28
N VAL A 213 -14.47 0.97 16.73
CA VAL A 213 -14.82 1.16 18.14
C VAL A 213 -16.00 0.27 18.48
N GLU A 214 -15.84 -0.54 19.51
CA GLU A 214 -16.90 -1.37 20.07
C GLU A 214 -17.46 -0.74 21.35
N ALA A 215 -18.69 -1.08 21.73
CA ALA A 215 -19.29 -0.56 22.95
C ALA A 215 -18.49 -0.97 24.19
N GLU A 216 -18.25 -0.02 25.09
CA GLU A 216 -17.53 -0.23 26.35
C GLU A 216 -16.10 -0.77 26.18
N ALA A 217 -15.55 -0.72 24.97
CA ALA A 217 -14.22 -1.18 24.63
C ALA A 217 -13.30 -0.01 24.27
N ARG A 218 -11.99 -0.24 24.45
CA ARG A 218 -10.94 0.66 23.96
C ARG A 218 -10.35 0.08 22.68
N ALA A 219 -10.47 0.80 21.58
CA ALA A 219 -9.75 0.52 20.35
C ALA A 219 -8.29 0.98 20.46
N GLU A 220 -7.35 0.10 20.13
CA GLU A 220 -5.91 0.39 20.08
C GLU A 220 -5.39 0.18 18.64
N PRO A 221 -5.55 1.16 17.74
CA PRO A 221 -5.01 1.05 16.38
C PRO A 221 -3.47 1.01 16.36
N PRO A 222 -2.86 0.66 15.21
CA PRO A 222 -1.41 0.69 15.05
C PRO A 222 -0.81 2.06 15.41
N THR A 223 0.40 2.06 15.98
CA THR A 223 1.14 3.28 16.27
C THR A 223 1.38 4.09 15.00
N LEU A 224 1.00 5.36 15.04
CA LEU A 224 1.16 6.29 13.92
C LEU A 224 2.62 6.77 13.84
N ASP A 225 3.29 6.59 12.70
CA ASP A 225 4.60 7.22 12.44
C ASP A 225 4.40 8.52 11.66
N LEU A 226 4.68 9.67 12.27
CA LEU A 226 4.54 10.97 11.63
C LEU A 226 5.83 11.39 10.94
N PHE A 227 5.69 11.91 9.73
CA PHE A 227 6.78 12.40 8.91
C PHE A 227 6.67 13.90 8.74
N SER A 228 7.74 14.63 9.07
CA SER A 228 7.75 16.08 8.95
C SER A 228 8.48 16.50 7.66
N PRO A 229 7.83 17.25 6.75
CA PRO A 229 8.53 17.77 5.56
C PRO A 229 9.59 18.82 5.93
N THR A 230 9.49 19.42 7.11
CA THR A 230 10.44 20.41 7.65
C THR A 230 11.60 19.76 8.41
N PHE A 231 11.67 18.44 8.47
CA PHE A 231 12.79 17.75 9.11
C PHE A 231 14.12 18.08 8.42
N GLU A 232 14.97 18.84 9.12
CA GLU A 232 16.34 19.09 8.71
C GLU A 232 17.22 17.89 9.08
N GLY A 233 17.14 16.81 8.30
CA GLY A 233 18.06 15.69 8.47
C GLY A 233 19.51 16.07 8.14
N GLY A 234 20.44 15.21 8.51
CA GLY A 234 21.78 15.25 7.92
C GLY A 234 21.75 14.79 6.46
N SER A 235 22.90 14.82 5.80
CA SER A 235 23.05 14.30 4.44
C SER A 235 24.18 13.28 4.41
N LEU A 236 24.08 12.27 3.56
CA LEU A 236 25.21 11.38 3.26
C LEU A 236 25.68 11.64 1.84
N LEU A 237 26.93 12.06 1.70
CA LEU A 237 27.63 12.07 0.43
C LEU A 237 28.40 10.77 0.29
N ALA A 238 27.84 9.82 -0.45
CA ALA A 238 28.56 8.63 -0.86
C ALA A 238 29.45 8.97 -2.06
N THR A 239 30.71 8.59 -2.00
CA THR A 239 31.68 8.68 -3.09
C THR A 239 32.26 7.30 -3.37
N TRP A 240 32.65 7.04 -4.61
CA TRP A 240 33.24 5.74 -4.93
C TRP A 240 34.28 5.77 -6.03
N THR A 241 35.15 4.77 -5.96
CA THR A 241 36.04 4.30 -7.03
C THR A 241 35.63 2.90 -7.44
N ALA A 242 36.20 2.40 -8.54
CA ALA A 242 36.02 1.01 -8.94
C ALA A 242 37.36 0.43 -9.41
N ASN A 243 37.73 -0.73 -8.84
CA ASN A 243 39.01 -1.40 -9.01
C ASN A 243 40.21 -0.46 -8.81
N GLY A 244 40.14 0.44 -7.82
CA GLY A 244 41.19 1.43 -7.54
C GLY A 244 41.35 2.53 -8.59
N THR A 245 40.42 2.66 -9.54
CA THR A 245 40.41 3.70 -10.59
C THR A 245 39.25 4.67 -10.42
N THR A 246 39.24 5.76 -11.19
CA THR A 246 38.12 6.72 -11.16
C THR A 246 36.79 6.03 -11.47
N ALA A 247 35.69 6.50 -10.89
CA ALA A 247 34.38 5.90 -11.09
C ALA A 247 34.03 5.73 -12.57
N ALA A 248 34.32 6.74 -13.42
CA ALA A 248 34.08 6.66 -14.85
C ALA A 248 34.80 5.48 -15.53
N ALA A 249 36.10 5.28 -15.24
CA ALA A 249 36.87 4.20 -15.84
C ALA A 249 36.51 2.83 -15.23
N GLY A 250 36.43 2.75 -13.90
CA GLY A 250 36.18 1.51 -13.20
C GLY A 250 34.77 0.96 -13.40
N CYS A 251 33.75 1.83 -13.50
CA CYS A 251 32.39 1.39 -13.81
C CYS A 251 32.27 0.77 -15.20
N VAL A 252 33.00 1.31 -16.19
CA VAL A 252 33.07 0.69 -17.53
C VAL A 252 33.70 -0.69 -17.46
N ALA A 253 34.80 -0.83 -16.70
CA ALA A 253 35.47 -2.12 -16.52
C ALA A 253 34.59 -3.16 -15.80
N LEU A 254 33.80 -2.72 -14.81
CA LEU A 254 32.83 -3.57 -14.10
C LEU A 254 31.57 -3.89 -14.93
N GLY A 255 31.30 -3.14 -16.01
CA GLY A 255 30.01 -3.20 -16.71
C GLY A 255 28.85 -2.55 -15.95
N GLY A 256 29.16 -1.71 -14.95
CA GLY A 256 28.19 -0.98 -14.14
C GLY A 256 27.65 0.27 -14.85
N ARG A 257 26.32 0.45 -14.83
CA ARG A 257 25.63 1.62 -15.41
C ARG A 257 25.15 2.59 -14.35
N SER A 258 24.56 2.09 -13.27
CA SER A 258 24.04 2.90 -12.18
C SER A 258 24.56 2.39 -10.84
N VAL A 259 24.56 3.29 -9.86
CA VAL A 259 24.76 2.93 -8.45
C VAL A 259 23.47 3.27 -7.72
N ARG A 260 22.93 2.28 -7.01
CA ARG A 260 21.75 2.40 -6.16
C ARG A 260 22.19 2.37 -4.70
N ALA A 261 21.82 3.38 -3.93
CA ALA A 261 22.00 3.37 -2.49
C ALA A 261 20.70 2.97 -1.80
N ARG A 262 20.80 2.08 -0.82
CA ARG A 262 19.71 1.63 0.05
C ARG A 262 20.12 1.82 1.51
N VAL A 263 19.34 2.58 2.26
CA VAL A 263 19.52 2.72 3.71
C VAL A 263 18.80 1.56 4.39
N VAL A 264 19.51 0.73 5.15
CA VAL A 264 19.01 -0.56 5.63
C VAL A 264 18.01 -0.42 6.79
N GLN A 265 18.00 0.71 7.51
CA GLN A 265 17.17 0.90 8.70
C GLN A 265 15.72 1.34 8.43
N ARG A 266 15.35 1.74 7.20
CA ARG A 266 13.98 2.14 6.86
C ARG A 266 13.60 1.75 5.44
N LEU A 267 12.27 1.62 5.24
CA LEU A 267 11.57 1.44 3.96
C LEU A 267 12.34 1.98 2.73
N ASP A 268 12.37 1.14 1.69
CA ASP A 268 13.17 1.16 0.46
C ASP A 268 13.18 2.48 -0.35
N THR A 269 13.62 3.57 0.24
CA THR A 269 14.00 4.77 -0.52
C THR A 269 15.36 4.50 -1.16
N ALA A 270 15.31 3.82 -2.30
CA ALA A 270 16.45 3.60 -3.16
C ALA A 270 16.66 4.84 -4.03
N THR A 271 17.76 5.56 -3.81
CA THR A 271 18.19 6.62 -4.73
C THR A 271 19.23 6.04 -5.68
N SER A 272 19.13 6.36 -6.97
CA SER A 272 20.09 5.91 -7.97
C SER A 272 20.70 7.07 -8.75
N THR A 273 21.93 6.88 -9.21
CA THR A 273 22.64 7.81 -10.10
C THR A 273 23.51 7.02 -11.08
N SER A 274 24.00 7.68 -12.12
CA SER A 274 24.98 7.09 -13.03
C SER A 274 26.24 6.65 -12.28
N CYS A 275 26.72 5.44 -12.56
CA CYS A 275 27.90 4.88 -11.93
C CYS A 275 29.14 5.76 -12.18
N ALA A 276 29.25 6.32 -13.39
CA ALA A 276 30.36 7.17 -13.80
C ALA A 276 30.44 8.50 -13.03
N THR A 277 29.35 8.93 -12.38
CA THR A 277 29.31 10.17 -11.57
C THR A 277 30.26 10.09 -10.37
N GLY A 278 30.48 8.89 -9.81
CA GLY A 278 31.39 8.68 -8.68
C GLY A 278 30.93 9.26 -7.34
N ARG A 279 29.72 9.81 -7.29
CA ARG A 279 29.13 10.36 -6.07
C ARG A 279 27.61 10.35 -6.10
N LEU A 280 27.01 10.25 -4.93
CA LEU A 280 25.58 10.33 -4.68
C LEU A 280 25.33 11.08 -3.36
N LEU A 281 24.49 12.11 -3.40
CA LEU A 281 24.01 12.78 -2.20
C LEU A 281 22.65 12.20 -1.81
N LEU A 282 22.56 11.72 -0.58
CA LEU A 282 21.33 11.30 0.08
C LEU A 282 20.96 12.39 1.09
N PRO A 283 20.10 13.35 0.73
CA PRO A 283 19.72 14.42 1.63
C PRO A 283 18.72 13.95 2.68
N ARG A 284 18.61 14.69 3.78
CA ARG A 284 17.60 14.50 4.84
C ARG A 284 17.59 13.10 5.46
N LEU A 285 18.78 12.51 5.61
CA LEU A 285 18.95 11.31 6.41
C LEU A 285 18.79 11.63 7.90
N ARG A 286 18.17 10.71 8.61
CA ARG A 286 17.93 10.88 10.05
C ARG A 286 19.21 10.69 10.84
N PRO A 287 19.42 11.46 11.92
CA PRO A 287 20.41 11.17 12.94
C PRO A 287 19.90 10.01 13.80
N ALA A 288 19.87 8.80 13.23
CA ALA A 288 19.36 7.60 13.90
C ALA A 288 20.49 6.61 14.11
N GLY A 289 21.11 6.61 15.30
CA GLY A 289 22.09 5.60 15.71
C GLY A 289 23.12 5.19 14.64
N ASP A 290 23.48 3.91 14.65
CA ASP A 290 24.39 3.31 13.67
C ASP A 290 23.66 2.97 12.36
N LEU A 291 23.69 3.90 11.39
CA LEU A 291 23.11 3.65 10.07
C LEU A 291 23.97 2.69 9.26
N SER A 292 23.30 1.84 8.48
CA SER A 292 23.94 1.01 7.45
C SER A 292 23.42 1.39 6.08
N VAL A 293 24.34 1.65 5.14
CA VAL A 293 24.02 2.01 3.76
C VAL A 293 24.63 0.97 2.83
N SER A 294 23.78 0.30 2.07
CA SER A 294 24.19 -0.58 0.99
C SER A 294 24.29 0.20 -0.31
N LEU A 295 25.45 0.15 -0.97
CA LEU A 295 25.62 0.67 -2.33
C LEU A 295 25.75 -0.50 -3.29
N LEU A 296 24.87 -0.56 -4.29
CA LEU A 296 24.81 -1.60 -5.30
C LEU A 296 25.18 -1.02 -6.65
N VAL A 297 26.21 -1.58 -7.30
CA VAL A 297 26.51 -1.29 -8.71
C VAL A 297 25.62 -2.18 -9.57
N LEU A 298 24.83 -1.57 -10.43
CA LEU A 298 23.85 -2.24 -11.27
C LEU A 298 24.30 -2.24 -12.72
N GLY A 299 24.19 -3.41 -13.37
CA GLY A 299 24.50 -3.59 -14.79
C GLY A 299 23.39 -3.06 -15.72
N PRO A 300 23.52 -3.24 -17.04
CA PRO A 300 22.43 -2.96 -17.95
C PRO A 300 21.20 -3.83 -17.64
N VAL A 301 20.01 -3.23 -17.74
CA VAL A 301 18.73 -3.95 -17.67
C VAL A 301 18.75 -5.07 -18.71
N ASP A 302 18.52 -6.30 -18.27
CA ASP A 302 18.33 -7.42 -19.17
C ASP A 302 16.96 -7.25 -19.87
N PRO A 303 16.90 -7.21 -21.21
CA PRO A 303 15.65 -6.98 -21.93
C PRO A 303 14.62 -8.12 -21.77
N ILE A 304 15.04 -9.29 -21.30
CA ILE A 304 14.17 -10.47 -21.12
C ILE A 304 13.60 -10.48 -19.71
N THR A 305 14.45 -10.28 -18.70
CA THR A 305 14.01 -10.37 -17.29
C THR A 305 13.54 -9.03 -16.74
N LEU A 306 13.90 -7.91 -17.38
CA LEU A 306 13.70 -6.54 -16.89
C LEU A 306 14.35 -6.29 -15.52
N ILE A 307 15.32 -7.13 -15.13
CA ILE A 307 16.06 -7.02 -13.88
C ILE A 307 17.41 -6.37 -14.17
N GLU A 308 17.83 -5.46 -13.29
CA GLU A 308 19.20 -4.94 -13.28
C GLU A 308 20.08 -5.88 -12.44
N PRO A 309 21.04 -6.60 -13.04
CA PRO A 309 21.90 -7.49 -12.27
C PRO A 309 22.80 -6.66 -11.36
N VAL A 310 22.91 -7.06 -10.10
CA VAL A 310 23.89 -6.50 -9.17
C VAL A 310 25.26 -7.02 -9.57
N VAL A 311 26.12 -6.11 -10.03
CA VAL A 311 27.49 -6.41 -10.46
C VAL A 311 28.39 -6.58 -9.24
N THR A 312 28.22 -5.70 -8.24
CA THR A 312 28.91 -5.77 -6.95
C THR A 312 28.16 -4.91 -5.94
N SER A 313 28.37 -5.17 -4.66
CA SER A 313 27.74 -4.42 -3.57
C SER A 313 28.69 -4.24 -2.41
N THR A 314 28.54 -3.13 -1.71
CA THR A 314 29.23 -2.87 -0.44
C THR A 314 28.22 -2.40 0.59
N ILE A 315 28.49 -2.67 1.86
CA ILE A 315 27.71 -2.12 2.98
C ILE A 315 28.68 -1.27 3.80
N VAL A 316 28.27 -0.04 4.09
CA VAL A 316 28.96 0.84 5.04
C VAL A 316 28.11 0.87 6.30
N GLU A 317 28.64 0.33 7.38
CA GLU A 317 27.97 0.20 8.67
C GLU A 317 28.42 1.31 9.64
N HIS A 318 27.68 1.47 10.75
CA HIS A 318 27.99 2.40 11.83
C HIS A 318 28.12 3.87 11.41
N LEU A 319 27.31 4.30 10.44
CA LEU A 319 27.29 5.68 9.99
C LEU A 319 26.53 6.56 10.98
N GLN A 320 27.24 7.53 11.51
CA GLN A 320 26.67 8.60 12.33
C GLN A 320 26.31 9.77 11.42
N ILE A 321 25.02 10.05 11.32
CA ILE A 321 24.48 11.21 10.60
C ILE A 321 24.15 12.28 11.63
N GLU A 322 24.66 13.49 11.43
CA GLU A 322 24.37 14.63 12.28
C GLU A 322 23.44 15.61 11.54
N VAL A 323 22.46 16.16 12.27
CA VAL A 323 21.53 17.19 11.78
C VAL A 323 22.29 18.34 11.12
N GLY A 324 21.85 18.76 9.94
CA GLY A 324 22.45 19.88 9.20
C GLY A 324 23.87 19.64 8.68
N ARG A 325 24.45 18.45 8.86
CA ARG A 325 25.80 18.10 8.39
C ARG A 325 25.76 17.07 7.28
N THR A 326 26.78 17.12 6.43
CA THR A 326 26.99 16.11 5.39
C THR A 326 28.08 15.14 5.83
N THR A 327 27.69 13.92 6.19
CA THR A 327 28.62 12.81 6.42
C THR A 327 29.11 12.33 5.05
N THR A 328 30.42 12.14 4.88
CA THR A 328 30.99 11.64 3.62
C THR A 328 31.51 10.23 3.81
N VAL A 329 31.18 9.34 2.90
CA VAL A 329 31.72 7.97 2.85
C VAL A 329 32.37 7.73 1.51
N SER A 330 33.46 6.97 1.50
CA SER A 330 34.19 6.61 0.28
C SER A 330 34.34 5.09 0.21
N VAL A 331 33.97 4.51 -0.92
CA VAL A 331 34.06 3.06 -1.14
C VAL A 331 34.77 2.74 -2.45
N ASP A 332 35.56 1.67 -2.47
CA ASP A 332 36.15 1.13 -3.69
C ASP A 332 35.43 -0.17 -4.09
N PHE A 333 34.66 -0.13 -5.17
CA PHE A 333 33.99 -1.32 -5.70
C PHE A 333 35.00 -2.24 -6.35
N ARG A 334 35.00 -3.51 -5.97
CA ARG A 334 35.82 -4.55 -6.62
C ARG A 334 34.93 -5.57 -7.29
N ALA A 335 35.40 -6.09 -8.42
CA ALA A 335 34.79 -7.27 -9.03
C ALA A 335 34.87 -8.45 -8.04
N ALA A 336 33.83 -9.27 -7.99
CA ALA A 336 33.93 -10.56 -7.32
C ALA A 336 34.97 -11.41 -8.09
N GLU A 337 36.02 -11.85 -7.40
CA GLU A 337 37.02 -12.79 -7.96
C GLU A 337 36.42 -14.18 -8.19
#